data_AF-A0A9P6KZU1-F1
#
_entry.id   AF-A0A9P6KZU1-F1
#
_cell.length_a   1.000
_cell.length_b   1.000
_cell.length_c   1.000
_cell.angle_alpha   90.00
_cell.angle_beta   90.00
_cell.angle_gamma   90.00
#
_symmetry.space_group_name_H-M   'P 1'
#
loop_
_entity.id
_entity.type
_entity.pdbx_description
1 polymer ?
#
loop_
_entity_poly.entity_id
_entity_poly.type
_entity_poly.pdbx_seq_one_letter_code
_entity_poly.pdbx_strand_id
1 'polypeptide(L)'
;MKEIDSTFSCYLLCGLVETLKDKDSEEELKKVGYLLGRSLVEIVDFKRETDLGTLLYKITYTLLEKYYPSPRKLEISKEHQDVYYIVEYSPLYSRFISNKNNFCGDSVTCGIIMYGIRASGYECEVNGYVNPCERYPNRVIYEITVKPRRIFT
;
A
#
# COMPACT_ATOMS: atom_id res chain seq x y z
N MET A 1 -10.46 4.94 19.08
CA MET A 1 -9.81 3.63 18.80
C MET A 1 -8.64 3.53 19.76
N LYS A 2 -8.46 2.44 20.52
CA LYS A 2 -7.24 2.28 21.33
C LYS A 2 -6.07 2.16 20.37
N GLU A 3 -5.07 3.01 20.53
CA GLU A 3 -3.85 2.98 19.74
C GLU A 3 -3.12 1.67 20.07
N ILE A 4 -2.92 0.83 19.07
CA ILE A 4 -2.12 -0.40 19.22
C ILE A 4 -0.67 0.06 19.28
N ASP A 5 0.06 -0.43 20.27
CA ASP A 5 1.46 -0.07 20.46
C ASP A 5 2.30 -0.43 19.23
N SER A 6 3.17 0.49 18.81
CA SER A 6 4.09 0.33 17.68
C SER A 6 4.96 -0.94 17.80
N THR A 7 5.26 -1.36 19.03
CA THR A 7 5.98 -2.60 19.35
C THR A 7 5.22 -3.84 18.87
N PHE A 8 3.89 -3.86 18.98
CA PHE A 8 3.08 -4.98 18.47
C PHE A 8 3.19 -5.10 16.95
N SER A 9 3.09 -3.98 16.22
CA SER A 9 3.24 -3.96 14.76
C SER A 9 4.64 -4.43 14.32
N CYS A 10 5.68 -4.07 15.07
CA CYS A 10 7.04 -4.56 14.85
C CYS A 10 7.13 -6.08 14.99
N TYR A 11 6.68 -6.64 16.13
CA TYR A 11 6.74 -8.09 16.35
C TYR A 11 5.85 -8.88 15.40
N LEU A 12 4.69 -8.34 15.02
CA LEU A 12 3.83 -8.94 14.01
C LEU A 12 4.55 -9.03 12.66
N LEU A 13 5.18 -7.94 12.21
CA LEU A 13 5.96 -7.94 10.98
C LEU A 13 7.11 -8.95 11.04
N CYS A 14 7.88 -8.95 12.13
CA CYS A 14 8.98 -9.90 12.32
C CYS A 14 8.50 -11.35 12.24
N GLY A 15 7.40 -11.68 12.93
CA GLY A 15 6.82 -13.02 12.89
C GLY A 15 6.33 -13.43 11.50
N LEU A 16 5.71 -12.49 10.76
CA LEU A 16 5.29 -12.73 9.37
C LEU A 16 6.50 -12.97 8.46
N VAL A 17 7.51 -12.10 8.49
CA VAL A 17 8.69 -12.22 7.63
C VAL A 17 9.46 -13.52 7.92
N GLU A 18 9.65 -13.87 9.19
CA GLU A 18 10.32 -15.13 9.56
C GLU A 18 9.55 -16.36 9.04
N THR A 19 8.21 -16.32 9.09
CA THR A 19 7.36 -17.40 8.55
C THR A 19 7.44 -17.51 7.03
N LEU A 20 7.80 -16.43 6.34
CA LEU A 20 7.82 -16.31 4.88
C LEU A 20 9.21 -16.38 4.26
N LYS A 21 10.26 -16.63 5.06
CA LYS A 21 11.67 -16.55 4.64
C LYS A 21 12.07 -17.40 3.43
N ASP A 22 11.37 -18.52 3.19
CA ASP A 22 11.63 -19.43 2.06
C ASP A 22 10.82 -19.07 0.81
N LYS A 23 10.14 -17.92 0.82
CA LYS A 23 9.31 -17.40 -0.27
C LYS A 23 9.69 -15.95 -0.59
N ASP A 24 9.12 -15.43 -1.67
CA ASP A 24 9.08 -13.99 -1.90
C ASP A 24 8.24 -13.32 -0.79
N SER A 25 8.93 -12.81 0.23
CA SER A 25 8.31 -12.25 1.41
C SER A 25 7.46 -11.01 1.09
N GLU A 26 7.84 -10.20 0.10
CA GLU A 26 7.05 -9.02 -0.28
C GLU A 26 5.74 -9.40 -0.94
N GLU A 27 5.78 -10.36 -1.86
CA GLU A 27 4.58 -10.83 -2.54
C GLU A 27 3.62 -11.53 -1.57
N GLU A 28 4.13 -12.29 -0.61
CA GLU A 28 3.31 -12.90 0.44
C GLU A 28 2.73 -11.84 1.40
N LEU A 29 3.51 -10.82 1.79
CA LEU A 29 3.00 -9.68 2.57
C LEU A 29 1.92 -8.90 1.80
N LYS A 30 2.07 -8.76 0.48
CA LYS A 30 1.06 -8.14 -0.39
C LYS A 30 -0.25 -8.94 -0.39
N LYS A 31 -0.19 -10.28 -0.37
CA LYS A 31 -1.39 -11.13 -0.21
C LYS A 31 -2.08 -10.92 1.14
N VAL A 32 -1.31 -10.81 2.22
CA VAL A 32 -1.87 -10.45 3.55
C VAL A 32 -2.56 -9.09 3.47
N GLY A 33 -1.88 -8.10 2.89
CA GLY A 33 -2.43 -6.77 2.64
C GLY A 33 -3.73 -6.78 1.83
N TYR A 34 -3.82 -7.63 0.81
CA TYR A 34 -5.02 -7.76 -0.02
C TYR A 34 -6.23 -8.24 0.78
N LEU A 35 -6.04 -9.20 1.68
CA LEU A 35 -7.09 -9.69 2.58
C LEU A 35 -7.50 -8.64 3.62
N LEU A 36 -6.55 -7.87 4.14
CA LEU A 36 -6.84 -6.73 5.00
C LEU A 36 -7.62 -5.65 4.25
N GLY A 37 -7.23 -5.35 3.01
CA GLY A 37 -7.91 -4.40 2.13
C GLY A 37 -9.37 -4.76 1.91
N ARG A 38 -9.67 -6.05 1.69
CA ARG A 38 -11.05 -6.56 1.62
C ARG A 38 -11.86 -6.21 2.86
N SER A 39 -11.31 -6.46 4.04
CA SER A 39 -12.01 -6.19 5.29
C SER A 39 -12.18 -4.68 5.52
N LEU A 40 -11.15 -3.90 5.19
CA LEU A 40 -11.17 -2.44 5.33
C LEU A 40 -12.22 -1.78 4.44
N VAL A 41 -12.38 -2.23 3.18
CA VAL A 41 -13.39 -1.63 2.30
C VAL A 41 -14.83 -1.84 2.82
N GLU A 42 -15.08 -2.96 3.49
CA GLU A 42 -16.38 -3.24 4.12
C GLU A 42 -16.60 -2.32 5.34
N ILE A 43 -15.56 -2.15 6.17
CA ILE A 43 -15.61 -1.28 7.37
C ILE A 43 -15.88 0.19 7.01
N VAL A 44 -15.33 0.67 5.89
CA VAL A 44 -15.44 2.09 5.50
C VAL A 44 -16.61 2.39 4.56
N ASP A 45 -17.50 1.41 4.31
CA ASP A 45 -18.55 1.48 3.28
C ASP A 45 -17.99 2.01 1.94
N PHE A 46 -16.93 1.36 1.46
CA PHE A 46 -16.19 1.83 0.30
C PHE A 46 -17.02 1.70 -0.97
N LYS A 47 -17.71 2.79 -1.34
CA LYS A 47 -18.44 2.86 -2.59
C LYS A 47 -17.50 2.79 -3.79
N ARG A 48 -17.89 2.04 -4.81
CA ARG A 48 -17.21 1.96 -6.09
C ARG A 48 -17.11 3.35 -6.72
N GLU A 49 -15.91 3.70 -7.19
CA GLU A 49 -15.65 4.94 -7.93
C GLU A 49 -15.36 4.62 -9.41
N THR A 50 -15.93 5.39 -10.33
CA THR A 50 -15.72 5.23 -11.78
C THR A 50 -14.68 6.17 -12.37
N ASP A 51 -14.23 7.14 -11.58
CA ASP A 51 -13.13 8.04 -11.92
C ASP A 51 -11.89 7.59 -11.15
N LEU A 52 -10.80 7.33 -11.88
CA LEU A 52 -9.58 6.77 -11.30
C LEU A 52 -8.88 7.78 -10.36
N GLY A 53 -8.91 9.08 -10.68
CA GLY A 53 -8.31 10.11 -9.83
C GLY A 53 -9.01 10.20 -8.47
N THR A 54 -10.34 10.22 -8.50
CA THR A 54 -11.20 10.21 -7.31
C THR A 54 -11.00 8.93 -6.50
N LEU A 55 -10.90 7.77 -7.17
CA LEU A 55 -10.60 6.50 -6.54
C LEU A 55 -9.25 6.52 -5.79
N LEU A 56 -8.19 6.96 -6.47
CA LEU A 56 -6.85 7.03 -5.87
C LEU A 56 -6.81 8.02 -4.70
N TYR A 57 -7.52 9.15 -4.80
CA TYR A 57 -7.65 10.11 -3.71
C TYR A 57 -8.35 9.47 -2.50
N LYS A 58 -9.49 8.80 -2.72
CA LYS A 58 -10.25 8.11 -1.68
C LYS A 58 -9.43 6.99 -1.01
N ILE A 59 -8.67 6.23 -1.79
CA ILE A 59 -7.77 5.21 -1.23
C ILE A 59 -6.72 5.87 -0.34
N THR A 60 -6.05 6.91 -0.85
CA THR A 60 -4.94 7.59 -0.16
C THR A 60 -5.38 8.21 1.16
N TYR A 61 -6.50 8.94 1.17
CA TYR A 61 -6.88 9.80 2.30
C TYR A 61 -8.08 9.29 3.11
N THR A 62 -8.78 8.25 2.65
CA THR A 62 -9.89 7.63 3.39
C THR A 62 -9.60 6.20 3.78
N LEU A 63 -9.26 5.33 2.81
CA LEU A 63 -9.04 3.90 3.11
C LEU A 63 -7.78 3.69 3.95
N LEU A 64 -6.65 4.23 3.51
CA LEU A 64 -5.37 4.06 4.23
C LEU A 64 -5.36 4.75 5.59
N GLU A 65 -6.08 5.87 5.73
CA GLU A 65 -6.21 6.57 7.02
C GLU A 65 -6.95 5.72 8.07
N LYS A 66 -7.82 4.81 7.63
CA LYS A 66 -8.50 3.85 8.52
C LYS A 66 -7.63 2.66 8.88
N TYR A 67 -6.62 2.36 8.06
CA TYR A 67 -5.64 1.33 8.36
C TYR A 67 -4.60 1.84 9.37
N TYR A 68 -3.96 2.98 9.09
CA TYR A 68 -3.17 3.72 10.07
C TYR A 68 -3.04 5.20 9.65
N PRO A 69 -3.06 6.13 10.63
CA PRO A 69 -2.88 7.55 10.33
C PRO A 69 -1.46 7.80 9.85
N SER A 70 -1.32 8.48 8.71
CA SER A 70 0.00 8.90 8.22
C SER A 70 -0.07 10.05 7.21
N PRO A 71 0.90 10.99 7.24
CA PRO A 71 1.06 11.96 6.16
C PRO A 71 1.39 11.26 4.84
N ARG A 72 0.53 11.45 3.84
CA ARG A 72 0.66 10.90 2.49
C ARG A 72 0.50 11.97 1.42
N LYS A 73 1.06 11.71 0.24
CA LYS A 73 0.86 12.54 -0.95
C LYS A 73 0.62 11.66 -2.17
N LEU A 74 -0.45 11.94 -2.92
CA LEU A 74 -0.70 11.33 -4.22
C LEU A 74 -0.03 12.15 -5.33
N GLU A 75 0.69 11.48 -6.22
CA GLU A 75 1.34 12.04 -7.41
C GLU A 75 0.99 11.21 -8.65
N ILE A 76 1.02 11.85 -9.81
CA ILE A 76 0.77 11.22 -11.12
C ILE A 76 2.11 11.24 -11.87
N SER A 77 2.46 10.14 -12.53
CA SER A 77 3.65 10.12 -13.36
C SER A 77 3.53 11.12 -14.52
N LYS A 78 4.62 11.84 -14.79
CA LYS A 78 4.70 12.77 -15.93
C LYS A 78 5.07 12.05 -17.23
N GLU A 79 5.64 10.85 -17.11
CA GLU A 79 6.20 10.08 -18.22
C GLU A 79 5.24 8.98 -18.68
N HIS A 80 4.44 8.42 -17.75
CA HIS A 80 3.56 7.28 -18.00
C HIS A 80 2.14 7.56 -17.49
N GLN A 81 1.15 7.61 -18.38
CA GLN A 81 -0.23 8.00 -18.03
C GLN A 81 -0.98 6.96 -17.17
N ASP A 82 -0.47 5.73 -17.13
CA ASP A 82 -0.99 4.59 -16.39
C ASP A 82 -0.28 4.35 -15.05
N VAL A 83 0.67 5.22 -14.69
CA VAL A 83 1.48 5.10 -13.47
C VAL A 83 1.18 6.24 -12.49
N TYR A 84 0.94 5.86 -11.24
CA TYR A 84 0.62 6.76 -10.14
C TYR A 84 1.49 6.43 -8.93
N TYR A 85 1.71 7.41 -8.06
CA TYR A 85 2.54 7.24 -6.88
C TYR A 85 1.82 7.72 -5.62
N ILE A 86 1.84 6.91 -4.57
CA ILE A 86 1.51 7.37 -3.22
C ILE A 86 2.82 7.44 -2.43
N VAL A 87 3.20 8.66 -2.05
CA VAL A 87 4.36 8.93 -1.20
C VAL A 87 3.93 8.85 0.26
N GLU A 88 4.52 7.91 0.99
CA GLU A 88 4.26 7.63 2.41
C GLU A 88 5.44 8.11 3.25
N TYR A 89 5.22 9.15 4.05
CA TYR A 89 6.28 9.79 4.84
C TYR A 89 6.49 9.13 6.20
N SER A 90 5.49 8.40 6.72
CA SER A 90 5.58 7.66 7.99
C SER A 90 5.05 6.23 7.86
N PRO A 91 5.74 5.37 7.07
CA PRO A 91 5.28 4.01 6.82
C PRO A 91 5.24 3.16 8.09
N LEU A 92 4.27 2.26 8.14
CA LEU A 92 3.96 1.50 9.35
C LEU A 92 5.06 0.51 9.71
N TYR A 93 5.62 -0.18 8.72
CA TYR A 93 6.47 -1.37 8.90
C TYR A 93 7.94 -1.12 8.52
N SER A 94 8.19 -0.40 7.43
CA SER A 94 9.52 -0.14 6.89
C SER A 94 10.44 0.61 7.85
N ARG A 95 9.89 1.28 8.87
CA ARG A 95 10.66 1.87 9.98
C ARG A 95 11.33 0.86 10.91
N PHE A 96 10.88 -0.40 10.92
CA PHE A 96 11.41 -1.46 11.78
C PHE A 96 12.44 -2.35 11.08
N ILE A 97 12.67 -2.14 9.77
CA ILE A 97 13.59 -2.94 8.97
C ILE A 97 14.95 -2.26 8.94
N SER A 98 15.97 -2.99 9.40
CA SER A 98 17.36 -2.53 9.42
C SER A 98 18.02 -2.58 8.04
N ASN A 99 17.72 -3.59 7.22
CA ASN A 99 18.26 -3.74 5.87
C ASN A 99 17.22 -3.34 4.81
N LYS A 100 17.32 -2.09 4.34
CA LYS A 100 16.38 -1.49 3.37
C LYS A 100 16.72 -1.76 1.91
N ASN A 101 17.83 -2.44 1.62
CA ASN A 101 18.40 -2.43 0.27
C ASN A 101 17.68 -3.32 -0.74
N ASN A 102 16.76 -4.21 -0.33
CA ASN A 102 15.98 -5.06 -1.25
C ASN A 102 14.65 -5.54 -0.62
N PHE A 103 14.15 -4.83 0.40
CA PHE A 103 12.94 -5.25 1.10
C PHE A 103 12.12 -4.06 1.61
N CYS A 104 10.84 -4.06 1.28
CA CYS A 104 9.82 -3.14 1.75
C CYS A 104 8.84 -3.87 2.68
N GLY A 105 8.94 -3.64 3.99
CA GLY A 105 7.99 -4.20 4.96
C GLY A 105 6.57 -3.70 4.75
N ASP A 106 6.43 -2.55 4.09
CA ASP A 106 5.16 -1.96 3.71
C ASP A 106 4.54 -2.57 2.45
N SER A 107 5.05 -3.69 1.94
CA SER A 107 4.36 -4.47 0.90
C SER A 107 2.96 -4.95 1.32
N VAL A 108 2.69 -5.03 2.64
CA VAL A 108 1.31 -5.16 3.16
C VAL A 108 0.41 -4.00 2.70
N THR A 109 0.90 -2.77 2.75
CA THR A 109 0.16 -1.58 2.32
C THR A 109 -0.11 -1.62 0.81
N CYS A 110 0.82 -2.14 0.00
CA CYS A 110 0.61 -2.37 -1.44
C CYS A 110 -0.60 -3.27 -1.70
N GLY A 111 -0.77 -4.34 -0.92
CA GLY A 111 -1.92 -5.25 -1.03
C GLY A 111 -3.26 -4.56 -0.74
N ILE A 112 -3.29 -3.69 0.27
CA ILE A 112 -4.49 -2.90 0.63
C ILE A 112 -4.86 -1.95 -0.51
N ILE A 113 -3.90 -1.21 -1.04
CA ILE A 113 -4.09 -0.30 -2.18
C ILE A 113 -4.61 -1.08 -3.39
N MET A 114 -3.97 -2.22 -3.70
CA MET A 114 -4.35 -3.07 -4.82
C MET A 114 -5.79 -3.56 -4.70
N TYR A 115 -6.23 -4.00 -3.50
CA TYR A 115 -7.62 -4.39 -3.30
C TYR A 115 -8.56 -3.20 -3.52
N GLY A 116 -8.27 -2.04 -2.92
CA GLY A 116 -9.12 -0.85 -3.05
C GLY A 116 -9.35 -0.43 -4.51
N ILE A 117 -8.32 -0.53 -5.35
CA ILE A 117 -8.42 -0.23 -6.78
C ILE A 117 -9.26 -1.30 -7.51
N ARG A 118 -8.95 -2.58 -7.27
CA ARG A 118 -9.65 -3.71 -7.92
C ARG A 118 -11.10 -3.83 -7.51
N ALA A 119 -11.46 -3.43 -6.29
CA ALA A 119 -12.85 -3.36 -5.82
C ALA A 119 -13.71 -2.42 -6.67
N SER A 120 -13.10 -1.44 -7.36
CA SER A 120 -13.81 -0.55 -8.29
C SER A 120 -13.79 -1.03 -9.75
N GLY A 121 -13.15 -2.16 -10.03
CA GLY A 121 -13.07 -2.80 -11.35
C GLY A 121 -11.91 -2.31 -12.22
N TYR A 122 -10.82 -1.83 -11.61
CA TYR A 122 -9.58 -1.52 -12.30
C TYR A 122 -8.55 -2.61 -12.03
N GLU A 123 -7.99 -3.17 -13.10
CA GLU A 123 -6.84 -4.06 -12.97
C GLU A 123 -5.58 -3.24 -12.73
N CYS A 124 -4.78 -3.62 -11.74
CA CYS A 124 -3.56 -2.91 -11.39
C CYS A 124 -2.52 -3.82 -10.74
N GLU A 125 -1.29 -3.34 -10.71
CA GLU A 125 -0.19 -3.83 -9.88
C GLU A 125 0.28 -2.70 -8.97
N VAL A 126 0.69 -3.06 -7.75
CA VAL A 126 1.18 -2.09 -6.76
C VAL A 126 2.46 -2.63 -6.15
N ASN A 127 3.52 -1.83 -6.21
CA ASN A 127 4.85 -2.16 -5.67
C ASN A 127 5.34 -1.04 -4.74
N GLY A 128 6.05 -1.41 -3.69
CA GLY A 128 6.53 -0.49 -2.66
C GLY A 128 8.05 -0.39 -2.69
N TYR A 129 8.57 0.83 -2.66
CA TYR A 129 10.02 1.08 -2.66
C TYR A 129 10.41 1.96 -1.49
N VAL A 130 11.42 1.55 -0.72
CA VAL A 130 12.00 2.39 0.31
C VAL A 130 12.83 3.48 -0.37
N ASN A 131 12.42 4.73 -0.21
CA ASN A 131 13.01 5.88 -0.88
C ASN A 131 13.32 6.99 0.13
N PRO A 132 14.32 6.81 0.99
CA PRO A 132 14.61 7.73 2.08
C PRO A 132 15.00 9.12 1.56
N CYS A 133 14.69 10.16 2.34
CA CYS A 133 15.25 11.50 2.15
C CYS A 133 15.62 12.11 3.51
N GLU A 134 16.33 13.25 3.51
CA GLU A 134 16.84 13.88 4.73
C GLU A 134 15.76 14.08 5.80
N ARG A 135 14.57 14.53 5.39
CA ARG A 135 13.46 14.77 6.32
C ARG A 135 12.70 13.49 6.71
N TYR A 136 12.72 12.47 5.87
CA TYR A 136 11.93 11.25 6.03
C TYR A 136 12.80 10.00 5.73
N PRO A 137 13.57 9.51 6.72
CA PRO A 137 14.57 8.45 6.52
C PRO A 137 13.95 7.06 6.28
N ASN A 138 12.64 6.93 6.48
CA ASN A 138 11.90 5.70 6.26
C ASN A 138 10.89 5.83 5.12
N ARG A 139 10.86 6.96 4.39
CA ARG A 139 9.86 7.23 3.35
C ARG A 139 9.74 6.06 2.37
N VAL A 140 8.50 5.69 2.05
CA VAL A 140 8.16 4.66 1.07
C VAL A 140 7.38 5.29 -0.07
N ILE A 141 7.59 4.80 -1.29
CA ILE A 141 6.78 5.15 -2.46
C ILE A 141 6.02 3.90 -2.88
N TYR A 142 4.71 3.99 -2.96
CA TYR A 142 3.87 2.97 -3.57
C TYR A 142 3.62 3.35 -5.03
N GLU A 143 4.23 2.64 -5.96
CA GLU A 143 3.95 2.76 -7.39
C GLU A 143 2.73 1.92 -7.73
N ILE A 144 1.81 2.51 -8.49
CA ILE A 144 0.56 1.91 -8.92
C ILE A 144 0.55 1.95 -10.44
N THR A 145 0.54 0.78 -11.05
CA THR A 145 0.47 0.63 -12.51
C THR A 145 -0.89 0.06 -12.89
N VAL A 146 -1.71 0.84 -13.58
CA VAL A 146 -3.08 0.46 -13.97
C VAL A 146 -3.06 -0.17 -15.35
N LYS A 147 -3.61 -1.38 -15.48
CA LYS A 147 -3.66 -2.08 -16.77
C LYS A 147 -4.77 -1.47 -17.65
N PRO A 148 -4.54 -1.34 -18.97
CA PRO A 148 -5.58 -0.89 -19.90
C PRO A 148 -6.83 -1.76 -19.81
N ARG A 149 -8.01 -1.15 -19.73
CA ARG A 149 -9.27 -1.90 -19.80
C ARG A 149 -9.35 -2.58 -21.17
N ARG A 150 -9.38 -3.92 -21.18
CA ARG A 150 -9.68 -4.69 -22.39
C ARG A 150 -11.13 -4.39 -22.77
N ILE A 151 -11.34 -3.55 -23.77
CA ILE A 151 -12.63 -3.43 -24.43
C ILE A 151 -12.73 -4.68 -25.30
N PHE A 152 -13.59 -5.63 -24.92
CA PHE A 152 -13.98 -6.70 -25.83
C PHE A 152 -14.84 -6.05 -26.93
N THR A 153 -14.23 -5.82 -28.10
CA THR A 153 -14.93 -5.56 -29.36
C THR A 153 -15.37 -6.87 -29.99
#